data_AF-A0A1G3IPE3-F1
#
_entry.id   AF-A0A1G3IPE3-F1
#
_cell.length_a   1.000
_cell.length_b   1.000
_cell.length_c   1.000
_cell.angle_alpha   90.00
_cell.angle_beta   90.00
_cell.angle_gamma   90.00
#
_symmetry.space_group_name_H-M   'P 1'
#
loop_
_entity.id
_entity.type
_entity.pdbx_description
1 polymer ?
#
loop_
_entity_poly.entity_id
_entity_poly.type
_entity_poly.pdbx_seq_one_letter_code
_entity_poly.pdbx_strand_id
1 'polypeptide(L)'
;MKRAAVFFAACCLAVQAAAEERLPEMDGASLVVKRCTVCHENPAGRNNRHSWIGWQAVIFRMQTLNGAEVPIAERFPIGAYLSDVRHPGWAVAVAEWSIAALGPALVGLWGFWRMRSS
;
A
#
# COMPACT_ATOMS: atom_id res chain seq x y z
N MET A 1 -15.57 9.44 42.67
CA MET A 1 -15.38 9.93 41.29
C MET A 1 -13.91 9.97 40.80
N LYS A 2 -12.93 9.39 41.52
CA LYS A 2 -11.49 9.40 41.13
C LYS A 2 -10.96 8.09 40.51
N ARG A 3 -11.77 7.02 40.51
CA ARG A 3 -11.34 5.67 40.06
C ARG A 3 -11.54 5.41 38.56
N ALA A 4 -12.39 6.20 37.88
CA ALA A 4 -12.70 6.00 36.46
C ALA A 4 -11.58 6.49 35.52
N ALA A 5 -10.80 7.50 35.93
CA ALA A 5 -9.73 8.07 35.11
C ALA A 5 -8.50 7.15 34.97
N VAL A 6 -8.29 6.22 35.90
CA VAL A 6 -7.10 5.33 35.90
C VAL A 6 -7.25 4.20 34.88
N PHE A 7 -8.48 3.76 34.59
CA PHE A 7 -8.73 2.67 33.63
C PHE A 7 -8.57 3.09 32.18
N PHE A 8 -8.83 4.35 31.83
CA PHE A 8 -8.73 4.83 30.45
C PHE A 8 -7.26 5.02 30.00
N ALA A 9 -6.37 5.39 30.92
CA ALA A 9 -4.95 5.57 30.63
C ALA A 9 -4.21 4.24 30.38
N ALA A 10 -4.58 3.17 31.10
CA ALA A 10 -3.94 1.86 30.95
C ALA A 10 -4.24 1.17 29.60
N CYS A 11 -5.41 1.42 29.01
CA CYS A 11 -5.80 0.83 27.73
C CYS A 11 -5.01 1.43 26.54
N CYS A 12 -4.70 2.74 26.58
CA CYS A 12 -3.90 3.40 25.55
C CYS A 12 -2.45 2.89 25.49
N LEU A 13 -1.85 2.57 26.64
CA LEU A 13 -0.47 2.09 26.72
C LEU A 13 -0.29 0.67 26.14
N ALA A 14 -1.29 -0.21 26.30
CA ALA A 14 -1.23 -1.56 25.75
C ALA A 14 -1.33 -1.58 24.21
N VAL A 15 -2.07 -0.63 23.62
CA VAL A 15 -2.19 -0.48 22.15
C VAL A 15 -0.87 0.02 21.54
N GLN A 16 -0.09 0.83 22.26
CA GLN A 16 1.21 1.31 21.79
C GLN A 16 2.30 0.24 21.84
N ALA A 17 2.29 -0.64 22.84
CA ALA A 17 3.27 -1.72 22.96
C ALA A 17 3.13 -2.80 21.85
N ALA A 18 1.92 -3.05 21.36
CA ALA A 18 1.68 -4.02 20.30
C ALA A 18 2.07 -3.51 18.89
N ALA A 19 2.23 -2.20 18.70
CA ALA A 19 2.70 -1.60 17.46
C ALA A 19 4.24 -1.63 17.31
N GLU A 20 4.96 -1.83 18.42
CA GLU A 20 6.42 -1.82 18.50
C GLU A 20 7.05 -3.22 18.45
N GLU A 21 6.26 -4.29 18.23
CA GLU A 21 6.84 -5.57 17.81
C GLU A 21 7.10 -5.49 16.30
N ARG A 22 8.14 -4.72 15.93
CA ARG A 22 8.66 -4.69 14.56
C ARG A 22 9.04 -6.12 14.19
N LEU A 23 8.16 -6.77 13.42
CA LEU A 23 8.51 -7.86 12.53
C LEU A 23 9.88 -7.54 11.92
N PRO A 24 10.83 -8.51 11.88
CA PRO A 24 12.24 -8.27 11.55
C PRO A 24 12.30 -7.27 10.41
N GLU A 25 12.79 -6.07 10.71
CA GLU A 25 12.52 -4.86 9.95
C GLU A 25 12.81 -5.12 8.48
N MET A 26 11.75 -5.43 7.73
CA MET A 26 11.83 -5.73 6.32
C MET A 26 12.06 -4.38 5.65
N ASP A 27 13.32 -3.95 5.66
CA ASP A 27 13.72 -2.64 5.15
C ASP A 27 13.29 -2.53 3.69
N GLY A 28 12.29 -1.67 3.44
CA GLY A 28 11.73 -1.47 2.11
C GLY A 28 12.77 -0.98 1.12
N ALA A 29 13.79 -0.24 1.57
CA ALA A 29 14.90 0.20 0.72
C ALA A 29 15.72 -1.00 0.22
N SER A 30 16.17 -1.85 1.15
CA SER A 30 16.89 -3.09 0.83
C SER A 30 16.07 -4.02 -0.06
N LEU A 31 14.76 -4.13 0.17
CA LEU A 31 13.88 -4.93 -0.68
C LEU A 31 13.73 -4.37 -2.09
N VAL A 32 13.63 -3.05 -2.25
CA VAL A 32 13.64 -2.41 -3.58
C VAL A 32 14.94 -2.70 -4.32
N VAL A 33 16.08 -2.58 -3.63
CA VAL A 33 17.38 -2.94 -4.24
C VAL A 33 17.37 -4.40 -4.66
N LYS A 34 17.04 -5.32 -3.73
CA LYS A 34 17.08 -6.77 -3.98
C LYS A 34 16.13 -7.22 -5.08
N ARG A 35 14.92 -6.66 -5.16
CA ARG A 35 13.86 -7.15 -6.06
C ARG A 35 13.78 -6.36 -7.36
N CYS A 36 13.85 -5.05 -7.28
CA CYS A 36 13.53 -4.20 -8.42
C CYS A 36 14.77 -3.92 -9.30
N THR A 37 15.99 -4.08 -8.77
CA THR A 37 17.22 -3.86 -9.57
C THR A 37 17.61 -5.04 -10.46
N VAL A 38 16.93 -6.19 -10.30
CA VAL A 38 17.10 -7.36 -11.17
C VAL A 38 16.83 -6.99 -12.64
N CYS A 39 15.87 -6.09 -12.88
CA CYS A 39 15.48 -5.66 -14.23
C CYS A 39 15.65 -4.14 -14.48
N HIS A 40 15.86 -3.32 -13.45
CA HIS A 40 15.90 -1.86 -13.57
C HIS A 40 17.13 -1.25 -12.89
N GLU A 41 17.88 -0.42 -13.61
CA GLU A 41 18.96 0.36 -13.01
C GLU A 41 18.42 1.45 -12.05
N ASN A 42 17.24 1.99 -12.35
CA ASN A 42 16.52 2.91 -11.48
C ASN A 42 15.11 2.37 -11.21
N PRO A 43 14.91 1.60 -10.14
CA PRO A 43 13.68 0.82 -9.92
C PRO A 43 12.40 1.65 -9.75
N ALA A 44 12.52 2.93 -9.39
CA ALA A 44 11.36 3.83 -9.33
C ALA A 44 11.20 4.69 -10.61
N GLY A 45 12.21 4.78 -11.48
CA GLY A 45 12.28 5.83 -12.50
C GLY A 45 12.33 7.24 -11.87
N ARG A 46 12.89 8.22 -12.57
CA ARG A 46 12.99 9.60 -12.00
C ARG A 46 11.63 10.29 -11.85
N ASN A 47 10.61 9.84 -12.60
CA ASN A 47 9.35 10.56 -12.75
C ASN A 47 8.13 9.83 -12.17
N ASN A 48 8.23 8.57 -11.75
CA ASN A 48 7.06 7.88 -11.21
C ASN A 48 6.88 8.26 -9.74
N ARG A 49 5.70 8.77 -9.43
CA ARG A 49 5.27 9.18 -8.09
C ARG A 49 3.85 8.69 -7.91
N HIS A 50 3.67 7.80 -6.95
CA HIS A 50 2.40 7.16 -6.68
C HIS A 50 2.15 7.20 -5.18
N SER A 51 0.87 7.23 -4.80
CA SER A 51 0.48 6.91 -3.42
C SER A 51 0.84 5.47 -3.10
N TRP A 52 0.70 5.10 -1.83
CA TRP A 52 0.90 3.72 -1.41
C TRP A 52 0.07 2.72 -2.24
N ILE A 53 -1.22 3.00 -2.49
CA ILE A 53 -2.08 2.11 -3.27
C ILE A 53 -1.66 2.04 -4.74
N GLY A 54 -1.20 3.16 -5.31
CA GLY A 54 -0.64 3.19 -6.67
C GLY A 54 0.63 2.34 -6.79
N TRP A 55 1.54 2.42 -5.81
CA TRP A 55 2.73 1.56 -5.78
C TRP A 55 2.38 0.07 -5.61
N GLN A 56 1.36 -0.27 -4.81
CA GLN A 56 0.89 -1.66 -4.73
C GLN A 56 0.41 -2.18 -6.10
N ALA A 57 -0.33 -1.35 -6.84
CA ALA A 57 -0.76 -1.70 -8.19
C ALA A 57 0.43 -1.86 -9.17
N VAL A 58 1.45 -1.01 -9.06
CA VAL A 58 2.69 -1.14 -9.86
C VAL A 58 3.44 -2.43 -9.53
N ILE A 59 3.63 -2.74 -8.25
CA ILE A 59 4.32 -3.97 -7.82
C ILE A 59 3.54 -5.21 -8.29
N PHE A 60 2.21 -5.18 -8.14
CA PHE A 60 1.35 -6.25 -8.63
C PHE A 60 1.45 -6.43 -10.16
N ARG A 61 1.48 -5.33 -10.91
CA ARG A 61 1.70 -5.35 -12.37
C ARG A 61 3.07 -5.95 -12.71
N MET A 62 4.13 -5.54 -12.01
CA MET A 62 5.47 -6.09 -12.24
C MET A 62 5.51 -7.59 -12.01
N GLN A 63 4.82 -8.08 -10.97
CA GLN A 63 4.76 -9.51 -10.70
C GLN A 63 3.94 -10.28 -11.73
N THR A 64 2.77 -9.79 -12.11
CA THR A 64 1.82 -10.53 -12.95
C THR A 64 2.08 -10.40 -14.44
N LEU A 65 2.54 -9.23 -14.90
CA LEU A 65 2.74 -8.95 -16.32
C LEU A 65 4.21 -8.92 -16.74
N ASN A 66 5.13 -8.66 -15.81
CA ASN A 66 6.56 -8.53 -16.11
C ASN A 66 7.43 -9.63 -15.48
N GLY A 67 6.84 -10.58 -14.76
CA GLY A 67 7.54 -11.73 -14.19
C GLY A 67 8.46 -11.40 -13.00
N ALA A 68 8.27 -10.25 -12.33
CA ALA A 68 9.07 -9.91 -11.16
C ALA A 68 8.73 -10.81 -9.96
N GLU A 69 9.75 -11.40 -9.35
CA GLU A 69 9.60 -12.25 -8.16
C GLU A 69 9.54 -11.40 -6.88
N VAL A 70 8.34 -10.93 -6.54
CA VAL A 70 8.08 -10.19 -5.30
C VAL A 70 7.12 -10.99 -4.41
N PRO A 71 7.60 -11.61 -3.30
CA PRO A 71 6.74 -12.28 -2.34
C PRO A 71 5.66 -11.35 -1.78
N ILE A 72 4.47 -11.89 -1.50
CA ILE A 72 3.33 -11.11 -1.00
C ILE A 72 3.69 -10.35 0.29
N ALA A 73 4.44 -10.99 1.20
CA ALA A 73 4.91 -10.37 2.44
C ALA A 73 5.84 -9.16 2.22
N GLU A 74 6.54 -9.09 1.10
CA GLU A 74 7.47 -8.01 0.76
C GLU A 74 6.78 -6.81 0.09
N ARG A 75 5.59 -7.00 -0.49
CA ARG A 75 4.89 -5.95 -1.24
C ARG A 75 4.55 -4.74 -0.36
N PHE A 76 4.10 -4.99 0.87
CA PHE A 76 3.73 -3.94 1.81
C PHE A 76 4.91 -3.01 2.14
N PRO A 77 6.05 -3.51 2.68
CA PRO A 77 7.20 -2.66 3.00
C PRO A 77 7.83 -2.00 1.77
N ILE A 78 7.86 -2.68 0.62
CA ILE A 78 8.32 -2.07 -0.64
C ILE A 78 7.44 -0.88 -1.02
N GLY A 79 6.11 -1.06 -1.02
CA GLY A 79 5.19 0.02 -1.37
C GLY A 79 5.19 1.17 -0.36
N ALA A 80 5.36 0.88 0.93
CA ALA A 80 5.53 1.89 1.98
C ALA A 80 6.76 2.76 1.70
N TYR A 81 7.92 2.13 1.53
CA TYR A 81 9.16 2.85 1.23
C TYR A 81 9.08 3.67 -0.07
N LEU A 82 8.57 3.08 -1.16
CA LEU A 82 8.41 3.78 -2.44
C LEU A 82 7.46 4.97 -2.33
N SER A 83 6.35 4.85 -1.58
CA SER A 83 5.42 5.96 -1.39
C SER A 83 5.98 7.10 -0.55
N ASP A 84 6.89 6.81 0.38
CA ASP A 84 7.56 7.80 1.20
C ASP A 84 8.60 8.59 0.39
N VAL A 85 9.51 7.89 -0.28
CA VAL A 85 10.60 8.50 -1.05
C VAL A 85 10.15 9.04 -2.42
N ARG A 86 8.98 8.61 -2.93
CA ARG A 86 8.36 9.04 -4.20
C ARG A 86 6.90 9.43 -4.01
N HIS A 87 6.62 10.26 -3.02
CA HIS A 87 5.26 10.73 -2.75
C HIS A 87 4.62 11.41 -3.98
N PRO A 88 3.33 11.16 -4.22
CA PRO A 88 2.58 11.77 -5.30
C PRO A 88 2.25 13.23 -4.99
N GLY A 89 1.88 13.98 -6.03
CA GLY A 89 1.10 15.20 -5.83
C GLY A 89 -0.33 14.87 -5.38
N TRP A 90 -0.99 15.81 -4.73
CA TRP A 90 -2.34 15.61 -4.17
C TRP A 90 -3.38 15.16 -5.23
N ALA A 91 -3.29 15.68 -6.45
CA ALA A 91 -4.22 15.31 -7.53
C ALA A 91 -4.11 13.82 -7.91
N VAL A 92 -2.88 13.31 -7.99
CA VAL A 92 -2.62 11.88 -8.25
C VAL A 92 -3.11 11.03 -7.09
N ALA A 93 -2.81 11.45 -5.85
CA ALA A 93 -3.27 10.73 -4.66
C ALA A 93 -4.80 10.63 -4.61
N VAL A 94 -5.51 11.75 -4.83
CA VAL A 94 -6.98 11.77 -4.85
C VAL A 94 -7.49 10.84 -5.95
N ALA A 95 -6.96 10.93 -7.17
CA ALA A 95 -7.39 10.06 -8.26
C ALA A 95 -7.19 8.57 -7.94
N GLU A 96 -6.01 8.18 -7.46
CA GLU A 96 -5.69 6.79 -7.12
C GLU A 96 -6.60 6.25 -6.01
N TRP A 97 -6.83 7.03 -4.95
CA TRP A 97 -7.71 6.63 -3.86
C TRP A 97 -9.20 6.63 -4.27
N SER A 98 -9.65 7.58 -5.08
CA SER A 98 -11.02 7.60 -5.62
C SER A 98 -11.28 6.39 -6.51
N ILE A 99 -10.36 6.04 -7.40
CA ILE A 99 -10.48 4.85 -8.26
C ILE A 99 -10.51 3.58 -7.39
N ALA A 100 -9.61 3.46 -6.41
CA ALA A 100 -9.57 2.30 -5.53
C ALA A 100 -10.86 2.14 -4.72
N ALA A 101 -11.42 3.24 -4.22
CA ALA A 101 -12.64 3.23 -3.40
C ALA A 101 -13.92 3.01 -4.22
N LEU A 102 -14.04 3.66 -5.39
CA LEU A 102 -15.30 3.72 -6.14
C LEU A 102 -15.33 2.80 -7.37
N GLY A 103 -14.17 2.48 -7.95
CA GLY A 103 -14.05 1.67 -9.16
C GLY A 103 -14.78 0.32 -9.06
N PRO A 104 -14.52 -0.50 -8.01
CA PRO A 104 -15.20 -1.79 -7.86
C PRO A 104 -16.72 -1.66 -7.74
N ALA A 105 -17.21 -0.62 -7.06
CA ALA A 105 -18.65 -0.37 -6.92
C ALA A 105 -19.30 -0.04 -8.27
N LEU A 106 -18.65 0.78 -9.09
CA LEU A 106 -19.14 1.13 -10.43
C LEU A 106 -19.16 -0.10 -11.36
N VAL A 107 -18.12 -0.94 -11.33
CA VAL A 107 -18.08 -2.19 -12.11
C VAL A 107 -19.17 -3.16 -11.65
N GLY A 108 -19.36 -3.32 -10.34
CA GLY A 108 -20.41 -4.16 -9.78
C GLY A 108 -21.82 -3.71 -10.17
N LEU A 109 -22.09 -2.40 -10.10
CA LEU A 109 -23.36 -1.82 -10.52
C LEU A 109 -23.63 -2.03 -12.01
N TRP A 110 -22.61 -1.83 -12.86
CA TRP A 110 -22.73 -2.09 -14.30
C TRP A 110 -23.01 -3.57 -14.60
N GLY A 111 -22.28 -4.49 -13.96
CA GLY A 111 -22.47 -5.92 -14.12
C GLY A 111 -23.87 -6.37 -13.68
N PHE A 112 -24.35 -5.87 -12.54
CA PHE A 112 -25.70 -6.12 -12.05
C PHE A 112 -26.76 -5.60 -13.03
N TRP A 113 -26.61 -4.36 -13.53
CA TRP A 113 -27.54 -3.80 -14.50
C TRP A 113 -27.58 -4.61 -15.80
N ARG A 114 -26.41 -5.03 -16.30
CA ARG A 114 -26.30 -5.87 -17.50
C ARG A 114 -26.97 -7.24 -17.35
N MET A 115 -26.84 -7.87 -16.19
CA MET A 115 -27.52 -9.15 -15.89
C MET A 115 -29.04 -8.97 -15.80
N ARG A 116 -29.51 -7.82 -15.28
CA ARG A 116 -30.95 -7.53 -15.20
C ARG A 116 -31.58 -7.21 -16.56
N SER A 117 -30.81 -6.68 -17.51
CA SER A 117 -31.29 -6.29 -18.84
C SER A 117 -31.24 -7.42 -19.88
N SER A 118 -30.77 -8.61 -19.50
CA SER A 118 -30.73 -9.82 -20.35
C SER A 118 -31.88 -10.74 -19.99
#